data_AF-A0A2V2EJJ6-F1
#
_entry.id   AF-A0A2V2EJJ6-F1
#
_cell.length_a   1.000
_cell.length_b   1.000
_cell.length_c   1.000
_cell.angle_alpha   90.00
_cell.angle_beta   90.00
_cell.angle_gamma   90.00
#
_symmetry.space_group_name_H-M   'P 1'
#
loop_
_entity.id
_entity.type
_entity.pdbx_description
1 polymer ?
#
loop_
_entity_poly.entity_id
_entity_poly.type
_entity_poly.pdbx_seq_one_letter_code
_entity_poly.pdbx_strand_id
1 'polypeptide(L)'
;MKININRSENYFNNTHRGAGTLKAATNRVIVVEGKYDRARLSEILDATIIETNGFGIFKDTELAKTLSRLAKERGLIILTDSDTAGLLIRNRIINIVGAENVKNVYIPDIKGKERRKKKPSKEGFLGVEGISAAELQKILDSADVLSAGEPHKYLTKTDMYFYGLSGGTNSENLRKELKKMLGLPTKMSADKLLEMLNILTTKEELEKMIEEITGGVLNV
;
A
#
# COMPACT_ATOMS: atom_id res chain seq x y z
N MET A 1 31.91 -12.48 -10.76
CA MET A 1 30.67 -11.76 -10.42
C MET A 1 30.80 -11.31 -8.97
N LYS A 2 31.13 -10.03 -8.74
CA LYS A 2 31.38 -9.51 -7.37
C LYS A 2 30.03 -9.21 -6.71
N ILE A 3 29.72 -9.92 -5.64
CA ILE A 3 28.56 -9.69 -4.79
C ILE A 3 28.77 -8.33 -4.13
N ASN A 4 27.84 -7.40 -4.33
CA ASN A 4 27.97 -6.02 -3.86
C ASN A 4 27.44 -5.95 -2.41
N ILE A 5 28.36 -6.07 -1.45
CA ILE A 5 28.09 -6.25 0.00
C ILE A 5 27.72 -4.91 0.68
N ASN A 6 27.60 -3.80 -0.06
CA ASN A 6 27.50 -2.44 0.50
C ASN A 6 26.08 -1.81 0.45
N ARG A 7 25.02 -2.55 0.08
CA ARG A 7 23.65 -1.97 0.05
C ARG A 7 23.05 -1.79 1.45
N SER A 8 23.31 -2.72 2.37
CA SER A 8 22.79 -2.67 3.73
C SER A 8 23.42 -1.54 4.56
N GLU A 9 24.74 -1.30 4.43
CA GLU A 9 25.44 -0.23 5.17
C GLU A 9 24.94 1.19 4.85
N ASN A 10 24.47 1.43 3.61
CA ASN A 10 23.92 2.75 3.25
C ASN A 10 22.56 3.04 3.89
N TYR A 11 21.78 2.03 4.26
CA TYR A 11 20.56 2.24 5.05
C TYR A 11 20.87 2.50 6.53
N PHE A 12 21.96 1.92 7.06
CA PHE A 12 22.36 2.10 8.46
C PHE A 12 23.03 3.45 8.74
N ASN A 13 23.87 3.98 7.84
CA ASN A 13 24.68 5.17 8.13
C ASN A 13 23.93 6.51 8.09
N ASN A 14 22.66 6.54 7.64
CA ASN A 14 21.81 7.74 7.68
C ASN A 14 20.94 7.85 8.95
N THR A 15 21.11 6.94 9.92
CA THR A 15 20.23 6.86 11.12
C THR A 15 20.57 7.81 12.26
N HIS A 16 21.63 8.63 12.13
CA HIS A 16 22.12 9.46 13.24
C HIS A 16 22.36 10.93 12.90
N ARG A 17 21.42 11.61 12.23
CA ARG A 17 21.31 13.09 12.29
C ARG A 17 19.86 13.57 12.11
N GLY A 18 19.16 13.83 13.22
CA GLY A 18 18.03 14.77 13.32
C GLY A 18 16.69 14.41 12.66
N ALA A 19 15.64 14.26 13.49
CA ALA A 19 14.21 14.34 13.17
C ALA A 19 13.62 13.32 12.15
N GLY A 20 13.16 12.18 12.69
CA GLY A 20 12.33 11.18 12.00
C GLY A 20 13.14 9.99 11.48
N THR A 21 12.85 8.79 11.98
CA THR A 21 13.42 7.56 11.41
C THR A 21 12.97 7.47 9.95
N LEU A 22 13.91 7.60 9.00
CA LEU A 22 13.63 7.37 7.59
C LEU A 22 13.06 5.96 7.43
N LYS A 23 11.81 5.88 6.97
CA LYS A 23 11.15 4.61 6.65
C LYS A 23 11.80 4.04 5.39
N ALA A 24 11.92 2.72 5.32
CA ALA A 24 12.30 2.08 4.07
C ALA A 24 11.18 2.28 3.03
N ALA A 25 11.51 2.34 1.75
CA ALA A 25 10.53 2.58 0.69
C ALA A 25 10.42 1.37 -0.25
N THR A 26 9.29 1.25 -0.94
CA THR A 26 9.17 0.37 -2.11
C THR A 26 8.26 0.98 -3.15
N ASN A 27 8.64 0.81 -4.42
CA ASN A 27 7.81 1.25 -5.55
C ASN A 27 6.71 0.25 -5.89
N ARG A 28 6.75 -0.98 -5.34
CA ARG A 28 5.71 -1.98 -5.54
C ARG A 28 4.57 -1.76 -4.54
N VAL A 29 3.37 -2.21 -4.90
CA VAL A 29 2.21 -2.15 -3.99
C VAL A 29 2.23 -3.35 -3.06
N ILE A 30 2.15 -3.11 -1.75
CA ILE A 30 2.08 -4.19 -0.75
C ILE A 30 0.62 -4.58 -0.54
N VAL A 31 0.32 -5.88 -0.59
CA VAL A 31 -1.00 -6.42 -0.29
C VAL A 31 -0.92 -7.23 0.99
N VAL A 32 -1.76 -6.87 1.96
CA VAL A 32 -1.86 -7.50 3.28
C VAL A 32 -3.28 -7.97 3.58
N GLU A 33 -3.45 -8.83 4.58
CA GLU A 33 -4.75 -9.38 4.92
C GLU A 33 -5.68 -8.33 5.57
N GLY A 34 -5.16 -7.56 6.54
CA GLY A 34 -6.00 -6.62 7.26
C GLY A 34 -5.30 -5.38 7.82
N LYS A 35 -6.13 -4.51 8.39
CA LYS A 35 -5.74 -3.19 8.91
C LYS A 35 -4.61 -3.17 9.92
N TYR A 36 -4.45 -4.23 10.71
CA TYR A 36 -3.38 -4.29 11.72
C TYR A 36 -2.02 -4.57 11.09
N ASP A 37 -1.99 -5.39 10.03
CA ASP A 37 -0.78 -5.63 9.24
C ASP A 37 -0.40 -4.35 8.50
N ARG A 38 -1.38 -3.66 7.92
CA ARG A 38 -1.18 -2.34 7.33
C ARG A 38 -0.58 -1.37 8.34
N ALA A 39 -1.21 -1.23 9.51
CA ALA A 39 -0.73 -0.32 10.55
C ALA A 39 0.72 -0.63 10.92
N ARG A 40 1.05 -1.92 11.11
CA ARG A 40 2.39 -2.36 11.44
C ARG A 40 3.42 -2.03 10.35
N LEU A 41 3.09 -2.26 9.09
CA LEU A 41 3.97 -1.94 7.98
C LEU A 41 4.09 -0.44 7.76
N SER A 42 3.01 0.33 7.90
CA SER A 42 3.02 1.79 7.80
C SER A 42 3.93 2.47 8.82
N GLU A 43 4.28 1.82 9.93
CA GLU A 43 5.27 2.34 10.89
C GLU A 43 6.70 2.35 10.33
N ILE A 44 7.03 1.37 9.48
CA ILE A 44 8.40 1.10 9.02
C ILE A 44 8.62 1.29 7.52
N LEU A 45 7.53 1.36 6.75
CA LEU A 45 7.54 1.48 5.30
C LEU A 45 6.81 2.71 4.81
N ASP A 46 7.39 3.32 3.79
CA ASP A 46 6.76 4.30 2.93
C ASP A 46 6.39 3.64 1.60
N ALA A 47 5.15 3.14 1.53
CA ALA A 47 4.65 2.37 0.40
C ALA A 47 3.12 2.38 0.33
N THR A 48 2.59 2.16 -0.87
CA THR A 48 1.15 1.93 -1.05
C THR A 48 0.82 0.54 -0.50
N ILE A 49 -0.04 0.48 0.52
CA ILE A 49 -0.48 -0.77 1.16
C ILE A 49 -1.98 -0.94 0.96
N ILE A 50 -2.39 -2.08 0.40
CA ILE A 50 -3.78 -2.46 0.15
C ILE A 50 -4.15 -3.65 1.03
N GLU A 51 -5.32 -3.58 1.67
CA GLU A 51 -5.86 -4.65 2.50
C GLU A 51 -6.85 -5.50 1.71
N THR A 52 -6.79 -6.82 1.87
CA THR A 52 -7.78 -7.74 1.27
C THR A 52 -9.07 -7.86 2.08
N ASN A 53 -9.06 -7.33 3.31
CA ASN A 53 -10.12 -7.51 4.31
C ASN A 53 -10.40 -9.00 4.57
N GLY A 54 -9.35 -9.78 4.79
CA GLY A 54 -9.45 -11.24 4.89
C GLY A 54 -9.94 -11.85 3.57
N PHE A 55 -11.03 -12.62 3.65
CA PHE A 55 -11.69 -13.24 2.49
C PHE A 55 -12.52 -12.26 1.63
N GLY A 56 -12.49 -10.94 1.91
CA GLY A 56 -13.18 -9.93 1.11
C GLY A 56 -12.80 -9.97 -0.38
N ILE A 57 -11.52 -10.22 -0.68
CA ILE A 57 -10.97 -10.36 -2.05
C ILE A 57 -11.67 -11.41 -2.93
N PHE A 58 -12.37 -12.38 -2.34
CA PHE A 58 -13.10 -13.39 -3.12
C PHE A 58 -14.40 -12.85 -3.72
N LYS A 59 -14.96 -11.78 -3.15
CA LYS A 59 -16.25 -11.19 -3.55
C LYS A 59 -16.09 -9.76 -4.08
N ASP A 60 -14.99 -9.10 -3.74
CA ASP A 60 -14.72 -7.72 -4.12
C ASP A 60 -14.10 -7.64 -5.53
N THR A 61 -14.96 -7.43 -6.52
CA THR A 61 -14.55 -7.32 -7.93
C THR A 61 -13.80 -6.02 -8.23
N GLU A 62 -14.04 -4.95 -7.46
CA GLU A 62 -13.35 -3.68 -7.64
C GLU A 62 -11.92 -3.73 -7.09
N LEU A 63 -11.75 -4.35 -5.92
CA LEU A 63 -10.42 -4.66 -5.41
C LEU A 63 -9.65 -5.54 -6.38
N ALA A 64 -10.27 -6.59 -6.93
CA ALA A 64 -9.63 -7.46 -7.92
C ALA A 64 -9.17 -6.69 -9.17
N LYS A 65 -10.01 -5.79 -9.72
CA LYS A 65 -9.64 -4.91 -10.84
C LYS A 65 -8.48 -3.99 -10.48
N THR A 66 -8.54 -3.38 -9.30
CA THR A 66 -7.50 -2.48 -8.79
C THR A 66 -6.17 -3.21 -8.67
N LEU A 67 -6.15 -4.40 -8.05
CA LEU A 67 -4.96 -5.23 -7.94
C LEU A 67 -4.42 -5.65 -9.30
N SER A 68 -5.28 -6.06 -10.24
CA SER A 68 -4.87 -6.42 -11.60
C SER A 68 -4.18 -5.27 -12.33
N ARG A 69 -4.69 -4.04 -12.17
CA ARG A 69 -4.10 -2.85 -12.77
C ARG A 69 -2.74 -2.52 -12.15
N LEU A 70 -2.68 -2.42 -10.82
CA LEU A 70 -1.45 -2.08 -10.09
C LEU A 70 -0.35 -3.14 -10.25
N ALA A 71 -0.73 -4.41 -10.36
CA ALA A 71 0.20 -5.49 -10.62
C ALA A 71 0.95 -5.30 -11.94
N LYS A 72 0.28 -4.84 -12.99
CA LYS A 72 0.89 -4.58 -14.29
C LYS A 72 1.74 -3.31 -14.30
N GLU A 73 1.30 -2.27 -13.60
CA GLU A 73 1.97 -0.96 -13.60
C GLU A 73 3.20 -0.93 -12.68
N ARG A 74 3.10 -1.53 -11.50
CA ARG A 74 4.10 -1.41 -10.42
C ARG A 74 4.60 -2.75 -9.90
N GLY A 75 3.84 -3.82 -10.12
CA GLY A 75 4.03 -5.09 -9.45
C GLY A 75 3.52 -5.07 -8.00
N LEU A 76 3.16 -6.25 -7.50
CA LEU A 76 2.70 -6.44 -6.13
C LEU A 76 3.74 -7.13 -5.26
N ILE A 77 3.71 -6.87 -3.96
CA ILE A 77 4.34 -7.66 -2.90
C ILE A 77 3.21 -8.25 -2.08
N ILE A 78 3.10 -9.58 -2.02
CA ILE A 78 2.11 -10.25 -1.17
C ILE A 78 2.79 -10.60 0.15
N LEU A 79 2.35 -9.96 1.22
CA LEU A 79 2.85 -10.17 2.58
C LEU A 79 1.67 -10.58 3.47
N THR A 80 1.51 -11.90 3.61
CA THR A 80 0.45 -12.54 4.41
C THR A 80 1.08 -13.44 5.46
N ASP A 81 0.27 -13.82 6.44
CA ASP A 81 0.59 -14.87 7.40
C ASP A 81 0.90 -16.19 6.68
N SER A 82 1.68 -17.05 7.35
CA SER A 82 2.03 -18.40 6.89
C SER A 82 0.90 -19.42 7.06
N ASP A 83 -0.26 -19.00 7.59
CA ASP A 83 -1.39 -19.87 7.88
C ASP A 83 -2.22 -20.24 6.64
N THR A 84 -3.17 -21.16 6.84
CA THR A 84 -4.07 -21.62 5.78
C THR A 84 -4.87 -20.49 5.13
N ALA A 85 -5.30 -19.46 5.88
CA ALA A 85 -6.08 -18.36 5.35
C ALA A 85 -5.23 -17.45 4.47
N GLY A 86 -4.02 -17.11 4.94
CA GLY A 86 -3.00 -16.37 4.19
C GLY A 86 -2.66 -17.06 2.86
N LEU A 87 -2.50 -18.38 2.86
CA LEU A 87 -2.26 -19.15 1.62
C LEU A 87 -3.41 -19.04 0.61
N LEU A 88 -4.66 -19.12 1.06
CA LEU A 88 -5.84 -18.99 0.19
C LEU A 88 -5.95 -17.59 -0.41
N ILE A 89 -5.73 -16.55 0.40
CA ILE A 89 -5.75 -15.16 -0.04
C ILE A 89 -4.61 -14.91 -1.05
N ARG A 90 -3.40 -15.38 -0.75
CA ARG A 90 -2.24 -15.30 -1.64
C ARG A 90 -2.54 -15.94 -2.99
N ASN A 91 -3.03 -17.18 -3.00
CA ASN A 91 -3.38 -17.89 -4.23
C ASN A 91 -4.47 -17.17 -5.01
N ARG A 92 -5.47 -16.59 -4.32
CA ARG A 92 -6.50 -15.78 -4.97
C ARG A 92 -5.90 -14.56 -5.67
N ILE A 93 -5.00 -13.83 -5.04
CA ILE A 93 -4.33 -12.67 -5.65
C ILE A 93 -3.52 -13.12 -6.86
N ILE A 94 -2.69 -14.16 -6.72
CA ILE A 94 -1.86 -14.71 -7.81
C ILE A 94 -2.73 -15.09 -9.02
N ASN A 95 -3.86 -15.75 -8.78
CA ASN A 95 -4.79 -16.13 -9.85
C ASN A 95 -5.44 -14.93 -10.55
N ILE A 96 -5.58 -13.79 -9.87
CA ILE A 96 -6.13 -12.56 -10.47
C ILE A 96 -5.07 -11.86 -11.31
N VAL A 97 -3.83 -11.83 -10.84
CA VAL A 97 -2.80 -10.89 -11.36
C VAL A 97 -1.67 -11.56 -12.13
N GLY A 98 -1.52 -12.88 -12.09
CA GLY A 98 -0.38 -13.60 -12.65
C GLY A 98 0.81 -13.66 -11.70
N ALA A 99 1.50 -14.81 -11.67
CA ALA A 99 2.65 -15.04 -10.78
C ALA A 99 3.86 -14.17 -11.11
N GLU A 100 3.98 -13.74 -12.37
CA GLU A 100 5.03 -12.87 -12.87
C GLU A 100 4.93 -11.44 -12.31
N ASN A 101 3.73 -11.00 -11.92
CA ASN A 101 3.48 -9.65 -11.43
C ASN A 101 3.61 -9.53 -9.89
N VAL A 102 3.92 -10.63 -9.20
CA VAL A 102 3.98 -10.68 -7.73
C VAL A 102 5.35 -11.07 -7.23
N LYS A 103 5.76 -10.47 -6.11
CA LYS A 103 6.80 -10.99 -5.25
C LYS A 103 6.15 -11.51 -3.98
N ASN A 104 6.33 -12.79 -3.70
CA ASN A 104 5.82 -13.41 -2.49
C ASN A 104 6.83 -13.18 -1.36
N VAL A 105 6.37 -12.56 -0.27
CA VAL A 105 7.13 -12.42 0.97
C VAL A 105 6.41 -13.21 2.07
N TYR A 106 7.18 -14.00 2.80
CA TYR A 106 6.69 -14.86 3.87
C TYR A 106 7.26 -14.38 5.20
N ILE A 107 6.44 -14.38 6.23
CA ILE A 107 6.90 -14.19 7.60
C ILE A 107 7.33 -15.54 8.20
N PRO A 108 8.33 -15.56 9.10
CA PRO A 108 8.72 -16.77 9.80
C PRO A 108 7.67 -17.21 10.82
N ASP A 109 7.61 -18.51 11.09
CA ASP A 109 6.72 -19.10 12.08
C ASP A 109 7.21 -18.81 13.51
N ILE A 110 6.84 -17.65 14.04
CA ILE A 110 7.18 -17.24 15.41
C ILE A 110 6.02 -17.57 16.34
N LYS A 111 6.24 -18.49 17.29
CA LYS A 111 5.22 -18.82 18.30
C LYS A 111 4.86 -17.60 19.13
N GLY A 112 3.57 -17.34 19.28
CA GLY A 112 3.10 -16.22 20.08
C GLY A 112 1.63 -15.93 19.92
N LYS A 113 1.23 -14.79 20.47
CA LYS A 113 -0.13 -14.27 20.39
C LYS A 113 -0.06 -12.76 20.23
N GLU A 114 -0.78 -12.24 19.24
CA GLU A 114 -0.92 -10.81 19.03
C GLU A 114 -1.65 -10.19 20.22
N ARG A 115 -1.16 -9.04 20.69
CA ARG A 115 -1.62 -8.41 21.95
C ARG A 115 -3.14 -8.22 22.01
N ARG A 116 -3.77 -7.92 20.87
CA ARG A 116 -5.23 -7.71 20.77
C ARG A 116 -6.05 -9.01 20.84
N LYS A 117 -5.46 -10.17 20.52
CA LYS A 117 -6.18 -11.45 20.48
C LYS A 117 -6.24 -12.06 21.87
N LYS A 118 -7.38 -12.65 22.24
CA LYS A 118 -7.53 -13.37 23.52
C LYS A 118 -6.77 -14.70 23.51
N LYS A 119 -6.80 -15.40 22.38
CA LYS A 119 -6.13 -16.68 22.12
C LYS A 119 -5.14 -16.51 20.95
N PRO A 120 -4.07 -17.33 20.88
CA PRO A 120 -3.21 -17.35 19.70
C PRO A 120 -4.00 -17.76 18.45
N SER A 121 -3.37 -17.60 17.27
CA SER A 121 -3.87 -18.17 16.02
C SER A 121 -4.05 -19.70 16.16
N LYS A 122 -4.80 -20.30 15.22
CA LYS A 122 -5.05 -21.76 15.23
C LYS A 122 -3.75 -22.56 15.22
N GLU A 123 -2.72 -22.03 14.55
CA GLU A 123 -1.40 -22.64 14.41
C GLU A 123 -0.42 -22.19 15.51
N GLY A 124 -0.80 -21.21 16.34
CA GLY A 124 0.02 -20.76 17.47
C GLY A 124 1.10 -19.74 17.11
N PHE A 125 1.13 -19.27 15.87
CA PHE A 125 2.11 -18.31 15.36
C PHE A 125 1.58 -16.88 15.33
N LEU A 126 2.50 -15.92 15.41
CA LEU A 126 2.24 -14.50 15.21
C LEU A 126 1.99 -14.24 13.73
N GLY A 127 0.91 -13.51 13.43
CA GLY A 127 0.74 -12.85 12.14
C GLY A 127 1.65 -11.64 11.98
N VAL A 128 1.59 -11.00 10.81
CA VAL A 128 2.41 -9.82 10.44
C VAL A 128 2.36 -8.73 11.51
N GLU A 129 1.17 -8.40 12.02
CA GLU A 129 0.98 -7.41 13.08
C GLU A 129 1.78 -7.71 14.38
N GLY A 130 2.09 -8.99 14.63
CA GLY A 130 2.82 -9.45 15.80
C GLY A 130 4.34 -9.43 15.63
N ILE A 131 4.84 -9.35 14.39
CA ILE A 131 6.28 -9.39 14.10
C ILE A 131 6.94 -8.06 14.50
N SER A 132 8.17 -8.11 15.02
CA SER A 132 8.92 -6.91 15.37
C SER A 132 9.25 -6.07 14.14
N ALA A 133 9.28 -4.73 14.28
CA ALA A 133 9.62 -3.80 13.21
C ALA A 133 10.98 -4.12 12.57
N ALA A 134 11.99 -4.41 13.41
CA ALA A 134 13.31 -4.79 12.97
C ALA A 134 13.32 -6.11 12.19
N GLU A 135 12.50 -7.07 12.58
CA GLU A 135 12.42 -8.36 11.89
C GLU A 135 11.69 -8.24 10.54
N LEU A 136 10.61 -7.45 10.47
CA LEU A 136 9.95 -7.14 9.20
C LEU A 136 10.88 -6.42 8.22
N GLN A 137 11.71 -5.48 8.70
CA GLN A 137 12.71 -4.82 7.86
C GLN A 137 13.70 -5.83 7.27
N LYS A 138 14.24 -6.75 8.09
CA LYS A 138 15.14 -7.81 7.59
C LYS A 138 14.47 -8.71 6.56
N ILE A 139 13.21 -9.09 6.78
CA ILE A 139 12.45 -9.94 5.85
C ILE A 139 12.30 -9.24 4.50
N LEU A 140 11.95 -7.94 4.51
CA LEU A 140 11.76 -7.15 3.30
C LEU A 140 13.08 -6.89 2.57
N ASP A 141 14.16 -6.63 3.29
CA ASP A 141 15.51 -6.47 2.72
C ASP A 141 15.98 -7.78 2.08
N SER A 142 15.83 -8.90 2.80
CA SER A 142 16.17 -10.24 2.30
C SER A 142 15.35 -10.66 1.07
N ALA A 143 14.14 -10.12 0.93
CA ALA A 143 13.29 -10.37 -0.23
C ALA A 143 13.67 -9.50 -1.46
N ASP A 144 14.60 -8.54 -1.31
CA ASP A 144 15.01 -7.57 -2.34
C ASP A 144 13.81 -6.81 -2.90
N VAL A 145 12.92 -6.34 -2.00
CA VAL A 145 11.71 -5.59 -2.38
C VAL A 145 11.77 -4.11 -2.04
N LEU A 146 12.81 -3.68 -1.35
CA LEU A 146 13.01 -2.28 -0.95
C LEU A 146 13.70 -1.49 -2.08
N SER A 147 13.29 -0.24 -2.26
CA SER A 147 13.92 0.70 -3.19
C SER A 147 14.72 1.77 -2.43
N ALA A 148 15.85 2.17 -3.01
CA ALA A 148 16.66 3.29 -2.52
C ALA A 148 16.06 4.67 -2.92
N GLY A 149 14.75 4.72 -3.20
CA GLY A 149 14.07 5.89 -3.75
C GLY A 149 13.69 6.91 -2.68
N GLU A 150 13.36 8.13 -3.13
CA GLU A 150 12.77 9.12 -2.25
C GLU A 150 11.37 8.69 -1.78
N PRO A 151 10.93 9.16 -0.60
CA PRO A 151 9.59 8.90 -0.09
C PRO A 151 8.50 9.25 -1.12
N HIS A 152 7.46 8.42 -1.19
CA HIS A 152 6.26 8.74 -1.96
C HIS A 152 5.60 10.01 -1.41
N LYS A 153 5.42 11.02 -2.27
CA LYS A 153 4.65 12.22 -1.94
C LYS A 153 3.16 11.93 -2.06
N TYR A 154 2.58 11.41 -0.97
CA TYR A 154 1.15 11.17 -0.90
C TYR A 154 0.37 12.49 -0.85
N LEU A 155 -0.76 12.51 -1.55
CA LEU A 155 -1.78 13.54 -1.45
C LEU A 155 -2.35 13.57 -0.03
N THR A 156 -2.52 14.79 0.47
CA THR A 156 -3.08 15.11 1.78
C THR A 156 -4.49 15.70 1.65
N LYS A 157 -5.19 15.85 2.78
CA LYS A 157 -6.46 16.59 2.81
C LYS A 157 -6.28 18.05 2.41
N THR A 158 -5.11 18.64 2.70
CA THR A 158 -4.77 20.00 2.27
C THR A 158 -4.63 20.06 0.76
N ASP A 159 -4.00 19.06 0.13
CA ASP A 159 -3.95 18.98 -1.34
C ASP A 159 -5.36 18.85 -1.92
N MET A 160 -6.25 18.05 -1.30
CA MET A 160 -7.66 18.00 -1.72
C MET A 160 -8.35 19.37 -1.67
N TYR A 161 -8.02 20.21 -0.69
CA TYR A 161 -8.55 21.56 -0.61
C TYR A 161 -8.01 22.44 -1.75
N PHE A 162 -6.69 22.46 -1.96
CA PHE A 162 -6.06 23.23 -3.03
C PHE A 162 -6.54 22.82 -4.42
N TYR A 163 -6.75 21.51 -4.65
CA TYR A 163 -7.33 21.01 -5.89
C TYR A 163 -8.83 21.24 -6.05
N GLY A 164 -9.48 21.95 -5.11
CA GLY A 164 -10.91 22.20 -5.15
C GLY A 164 -11.77 20.95 -4.91
N LEU A 165 -11.18 19.85 -4.46
CA LEU A 165 -11.87 18.58 -4.16
C LEU A 165 -12.50 18.57 -2.77
N SER A 166 -12.29 19.60 -1.95
CA SER A 166 -12.96 19.81 -0.67
C SER A 166 -13.10 21.30 -0.34
N GLY A 167 -14.00 21.65 0.59
CA GLY A 167 -14.18 23.02 1.10
C GLY A 167 -14.85 24.02 0.15
N GLY A 168 -14.93 23.74 -1.15
CA GLY A 168 -15.58 24.60 -2.15
C GLY A 168 -17.00 24.14 -2.51
N THR A 169 -17.79 25.05 -3.08
CA THR A 169 -19.17 24.80 -3.53
C THR A 169 -19.24 23.81 -4.70
N ASN A 170 -18.21 23.77 -5.55
CA ASN A 170 -18.14 22.86 -6.70
C ASN A 170 -17.40 21.53 -6.39
N SER A 171 -16.91 21.34 -5.17
CA SER A 171 -16.07 20.18 -4.82
C SER A 171 -16.77 18.84 -4.99
N GLU A 172 -18.08 18.78 -4.76
CA GLU A 172 -18.82 17.54 -4.96
C GLU A 172 -18.89 17.13 -6.42
N ASN A 173 -19.13 18.08 -7.32
CA ASN A 173 -19.21 17.83 -8.75
C ASN A 173 -17.84 17.43 -9.31
N LEU A 174 -16.76 18.11 -8.90
CA LEU A 174 -15.40 17.75 -9.31
C LEU A 174 -15.01 16.33 -8.85
N ARG A 175 -15.33 15.97 -7.59
CA ARG A 175 -15.15 14.58 -7.10
C ARG A 175 -15.98 13.57 -7.90
N LYS A 176 -17.19 13.95 -8.35
CA LYS A 176 -18.08 13.06 -9.12
C LYS A 176 -17.48 12.77 -10.51
N GLU A 177 -16.98 13.78 -11.21
CA GLU A 177 -16.33 13.59 -12.51
C GLU A 177 -15.01 12.82 -12.40
N LEU A 178 -14.17 13.11 -11.39
CA LEU A 178 -12.96 12.32 -11.14
C LEU A 178 -13.26 10.84 -10.88
N LYS A 179 -14.26 10.55 -10.05
CA LYS A 179 -14.68 9.16 -9.81
C LYS A 179 -15.09 8.48 -11.11
N LYS A 180 -15.82 9.17 -11.98
CA LYS A 180 -16.23 8.64 -13.28
C LYS A 180 -15.03 8.35 -14.18
N MET A 181 -14.06 9.27 -14.29
CA MET A 181 -12.84 9.06 -15.07
C MET A 181 -12.01 7.87 -14.56
N LEU A 182 -11.93 7.73 -13.23
CA LEU A 182 -11.19 6.65 -12.58
C LEU A 182 -11.97 5.32 -12.47
N GLY A 183 -13.24 5.29 -12.91
CA GLY A 183 -14.11 4.12 -12.79
C GLY A 183 -14.46 3.74 -11.34
N LEU A 184 -14.47 4.72 -10.42
CA LEU A 184 -14.75 4.55 -9.00
C LEU A 184 -16.25 4.69 -8.68
N PRO A 185 -16.74 4.04 -7.61
CA PRO A 185 -18.10 4.19 -7.11
C PRO A 185 -18.48 5.65 -6.83
N THR A 186 -19.63 6.06 -7.37
CA THR A 186 -20.13 7.44 -7.23
C THR A 186 -20.37 7.83 -5.76
N LYS A 187 -20.87 6.90 -4.94
CA LYS A 187 -21.19 7.10 -3.51
C LYS A 187 -19.98 7.02 -2.55
N MET A 188 -18.76 6.96 -3.07
CA MET A 188 -17.54 6.94 -2.26
C MET A 188 -17.34 8.25 -1.46
N SER A 189 -16.92 8.16 -0.19
CA SER A 189 -16.62 9.35 0.64
C SER A 189 -15.38 10.10 0.13
N ALA A 190 -15.20 11.36 0.54
CA ALA A 190 -14.01 12.14 0.19
C ALA A 190 -12.71 11.51 0.74
N ASP A 191 -12.75 11.01 1.98
CA ASP A 191 -11.59 10.33 2.59
C ASP A 191 -11.21 9.05 1.83
N LYS A 192 -12.20 8.27 1.38
CA LYS A 192 -11.93 7.08 0.56
C LYS A 192 -11.44 7.45 -0.82
N LEU A 193 -11.94 8.55 -1.41
CA LEU A 193 -11.41 9.07 -2.66
C LEU A 193 -9.94 9.47 -2.53
N LEU A 194 -9.54 10.18 -1.46
CA LEU A 194 -8.15 10.52 -1.21
C LEU A 194 -7.25 9.28 -1.17
N GLU A 195 -7.70 8.23 -0.47
CA GLU A 195 -7.00 6.95 -0.43
C GLU A 195 -6.86 6.35 -1.84
N MET A 196 -7.94 6.33 -2.63
CA MET A 196 -7.91 5.82 -3.99
C MET A 196 -7.01 6.65 -4.90
N LEU A 197 -7.00 7.97 -4.80
CA LEU A 197 -6.10 8.83 -5.57
C LEU A 197 -4.63 8.51 -5.26
N ASN A 198 -4.29 8.35 -3.97
CA ASN A 198 -2.96 7.92 -3.55
C ASN A 198 -2.56 6.50 -4.01
N ILE A 199 -3.53 5.67 -4.37
CA ILE A 199 -3.31 4.32 -4.89
C ILE A 199 -3.20 4.34 -6.42
N LEU A 200 -4.08 5.10 -7.08
CA LEU A 200 -4.38 4.98 -8.51
C LEU A 200 -3.70 6.03 -9.37
N THR A 201 -3.17 7.10 -8.79
CA THR A 201 -2.65 8.26 -9.52
C THR A 201 -1.41 8.83 -8.85
N THR A 202 -0.55 9.44 -9.67
CA THR A 202 0.47 10.39 -9.22
C THR A 202 -0.13 11.79 -9.08
N LYS A 203 0.62 12.70 -8.44
CA LYS A 203 0.20 14.10 -8.29
C LYS A 203 0.02 14.75 -9.67
N GLU A 204 0.96 14.51 -10.57
CA GLU A 204 1.00 15.05 -11.93
C GLU A 204 -0.16 14.51 -12.79
N GLU A 205 -0.52 13.23 -12.62
CA GLU A 205 -1.70 12.66 -13.29
C GLU A 205 -3.00 13.26 -12.75
N LEU A 206 -3.11 13.45 -11.44
CA LEU A 206 -4.27 14.08 -10.84
C LEU A 206 -4.44 15.53 -11.33
N GLU A 207 -3.36 16.30 -11.40
CA GLU A 207 -3.37 17.67 -11.91
C GLU A 207 -3.93 17.73 -13.34
N LYS A 208 -3.44 16.85 -14.23
CA LYS A 208 -3.95 16.74 -15.60
C LYS A 208 -5.43 16.37 -15.66
N MET A 209 -5.89 15.43 -14.82
CA MET A 209 -7.31 15.06 -14.78
C MET A 209 -8.18 16.23 -14.31
N ILE A 210 -7.70 17.01 -13.34
CA ILE A 210 -8.42 18.20 -12.86
C ILE A 210 -8.47 19.27 -13.95
N GLU A 211 -7.35 19.53 -14.64
CA GLU A 211 -7.30 20.46 -15.76
C GLU A 211 -8.28 20.07 -16.87
N GLU A 212 -8.37 18.78 -17.21
CA GLU A 212 -9.31 18.25 -18.19
C GLU A 212 -10.77 18.49 -17.78
N ILE A 213 -11.12 18.27 -16.51
CA ILE A 213 -12.48 18.50 -16.01
C ILE A 213 -12.83 19.99 -15.94
N THR A 214 -11.85 20.83 -15.60
CA THR A 214 -12.06 22.27 -15.36
C THR A 214 -11.84 23.14 -16.60
N GLY A 215 -11.35 22.56 -17.71
CA GLY A 215 -11.02 23.32 -18.92
C GLY A 215 -9.76 24.18 -18.78
N GLY A 216 -8.81 23.78 -17.92
CA GLY A 216 -7.51 24.44 -17.75
C GLY A 216 -7.45 25.59 -16.72
N VAL A 217 -8.48 25.77 -15.89
CA VAL A 217 -8.45 26.74 -14.77
C VAL A 217 -8.15 26.00 -13.48
N LEU A 218 -6.87 25.86 -13.15
CA LEU A 218 -6.46 25.45 -11.80
C LEU A 218 -6.72 26.61 -10.84
N ASN A 219 -7.51 26.36 -9.80
CA ASN A 219 -7.59 27.26 -8.65
C ASN A 219 -6.28 27.10 -7.87
N VAL A 220 -5.26 27.88 -8.22
CA VAL A 220 -4.02 28.00 -7.45
C VAL A 220 -4.20 29.04 -6.35
#